data_AF-A0A1I4XTZ9-F1
#
_entry.id   AF-A0A1I4XTZ9-F1
#
_cell.length_a   1.000
_cell.length_b   1.000
_cell.length_c   1.000
_cell.angle_alpha   90.00
_cell.angle_beta   90.00
_cell.angle_gamma   90.00
#
_symmetry.space_group_name_H-M   'P 1'
#
loop_
_entity.id
_entity.type
_entity.pdbx_description
1 polymer ?
#
loop_
_entity_poly.entity_id
_entity_poly.type
_entity_poly.pdbx_seq_one_letter_code
_entity_poly.pdbx_strand_id
1 'polypeptide(L)'
;MLQKYIFYLLLLFAPFTVSAQQTEKQQQKENSKNEGFAEFEKFIKPYREKLEEISQHKPKIADPSNFTIEERNAYLKHFLLEKKAKNDIELAKFTFIKQNKNSSYTQVLVAEKLNDIFEEVNYDLLEAFYNELNQHDKNSEKGKKLASFLKEYEQIRIGSKVADFSLPDVNKKQKTLYKYLGKYTIIDFWASWCGPCRQENPNTVALYNKYKNKGLKIIGVSLDTDEQKWITAIEKDKLMWLHLSNLTGWKEPLLQYFKVTAIPKLIIVDKKGTIIAKDLKGEELAKKIDELFTKK
;
A
#
# COMPACT_ATOMS: atom_id res chain seq x y z
N MET A 1 5.60 58.64 42.88
CA MET A 1 5.57 57.19 42.56
C MET A 1 4.13 56.73 42.25
N LEU A 2 3.22 57.56 41.73
CA LEU A 2 3.02 57.95 40.31
C LEU A 2 3.91 57.30 39.23
N GLN A 3 3.22 56.80 38.19
CA GLN A 3 3.66 56.50 36.81
C GLN A 3 4.63 55.33 36.58
N LYS A 4 4.10 54.08 36.51
CA LYS A 4 4.63 53.07 35.56
C LYS A 4 3.78 51.83 35.21
N TYR A 5 2.51 51.71 35.65
CA TYR A 5 1.74 50.48 35.36
C TYR A 5 0.27 50.67 34.94
N ILE A 6 -0.04 51.70 34.14
CA ILE A 6 -1.31 51.82 33.41
C ILE A 6 -1.00 52.45 32.04
N PHE A 7 -1.53 51.87 30.95
CA PHE A 7 -1.19 51.97 29.51
C PHE A 7 -0.35 50.77 29.04
N TYR A 8 -0.92 49.58 28.88
CA TYR A 8 -1.86 49.23 27.81
C TYR A 8 -2.68 47.98 28.22
N LEU A 9 -3.83 47.79 27.56
CA LEU A 9 -4.80 46.70 27.69
C LEU A 9 -5.92 46.89 28.72
N LEU A 10 -6.51 48.09 28.68
CA LEU A 10 -7.96 48.22 28.62
C LEU A 10 -8.41 48.02 27.16
N LEU A 11 -8.78 46.80 26.80
CA LEU A 11 -9.85 46.49 25.83
C LEU A 11 -10.43 45.13 26.28
N LEU A 12 -11.69 44.92 26.61
CA LEU A 12 -12.91 45.71 26.63
C LEU A 12 -13.93 44.86 27.41
N PHE A 13 -14.74 45.51 28.25
CA PHE A 13 -16.02 44.98 28.74
C PHE A 13 -17.00 44.80 27.56
N ALA A 14 -17.72 43.66 27.47
CA ALA A 14 -19.10 43.49 26.93
C ALA A 14 -19.43 41.98 26.70
N PRO A 15 -20.72 41.57 26.64
CA PRO A 15 -21.22 40.32 27.23
C PRO A 15 -20.91 39.03 26.44
N PHE A 16 -20.67 37.96 27.19
CA PHE A 16 -20.62 36.58 26.74
C PHE A 16 -21.94 36.16 26.07
N THR A 17 -22.04 36.28 24.75
CA THR A 17 -23.08 35.62 23.94
C THR A 17 -22.53 34.96 22.66
N VAL A 18 -21.22 34.70 22.60
CA VAL A 18 -20.58 33.96 21.47
C VAL A 18 -20.25 32.50 21.85
N SER A 19 -20.28 32.15 23.15
CA SER A 19 -19.91 30.83 23.66
C SER A 19 -20.90 29.71 23.29
N ALA A 20 -22.21 29.96 23.38
CA ALA A 20 -23.24 28.92 23.27
C ALA A 20 -23.36 28.29 21.86
N GLN A 21 -23.28 29.10 20.79
CA GLN A 21 -23.35 28.57 19.42
C GLN A 21 -22.10 27.78 18.99
N GLN A 22 -20.93 28.09 19.54
CA GLN A 22 -19.70 27.33 19.28
C GLN A 22 -19.67 26.02 20.08
N THR A 23 -20.19 26.02 21.31
CA THR A 23 -20.34 24.79 22.11
C THR A 23 -21.44 23.89 21.52
N GLU A 24 -22.59 24.42 21.11
CA GLU A 24 -23.64 23.63 20.43
C GLU A 24 -23.13 23.01 19.12
N LYS A 25 -22.39 23.75 18.29
CA LYS A 25 -21.81 23.20 17.05
C LYS A 25 -20.75 22.12 17.33
N GLN A 26 -19.96 22.26 18.38
CA GLN A 26 -19.00 21.21 18.79
C GLN A 26 -19.71 19.99 19.35
N GLN A 27 -20.72 20.17 20.19
CA GLN A 27 -21.49 19.12 20.84
C GLN A 27 -22.37 18.36 19.83
N GLN A 28 -22.93 19.04 18.84
CA GLN A 28 -23.66 18.44 17.71
C GLN A 28 -22.72 17.68 16.75
N LYS A 29 -21.46 18.13 16.62
CA LYS A 29 -20.41 17.45 15.84
C LYS A 29 -19.86 16.20 16.57
N GLU A 30 -19.80 16.21 17.90
CA GLU A 30 -19.50 15.03 18.71
C GLU A 30 -20.68 14.04 18.76
N ASN A 31 -21.91 14.52 18.92
CA ASN A 31 -23.11 13.68 18.92
C ASN A 31 -23.32 12.97 17.57
N SER A 32 -23.19 13.68 16.44
CA SER A 32 -23.27 13.06 15.10
C SER A 32 -22.15 12.05 14.81
N LYS A 33 -20.97 12.24 15.41
CA LYS A 33 -19.85 11.28 15.32
C LYS A 33 -20.13 10.01 16.12
N ASN A 34 -20.80 10.13 17.26
CA ASN A 34 -21.22 8.99 18.09
C ASN A 34 -22.37 8.20 17.46
N GLU A 35 -23.31 8.88 16.80
CA GLU A 35 -24.41 8.23 16.06
C GLU A 35 -23.90 7.46 14.84
N GLY A 36 -23.08 8.09 13.99
CA GLY A 36 -22.50 7.41 12.83
C GLY A 36 -21.61 6.21 13.18
N PHE A 37 -20.91 6.27 14.31
CA PHE A 37 -20.14 5.14 14.83
C PHE A 37 -21.05 4.00 15.29
N ALA A 38 -22.10 4.28 16.05
CA ALA A 38 -23.05 3.27 16.51
C ALA A 38 -23.76 2.57 15.33
N GLU A 39 -24.14 3.33 14.31
CA GLU A 39 -24.72 2.78 13.07
C GLU A 39 -23.73 1.86 12.34
N PHE A 40 -22.46 2.27 12.23
CA PHE A 40 -21.42 1.43 11.64
C PHE A 40 -21.19 0.16 12.44
N GLU A 41 -21.06 0.25 13.75
CA GLU A 41 -20.84 -0.91 14.62
C GLU A 41 -21.99 -1.91 14.49
N LYS A 42 -23.23 -1.42 14.43
CA LYS A 42 -24.40 -2.26 14.15
C LYS A 42 -24.34 -2.90 12.75
N PHE A 43 -23.93 -2.14 11.73
CA PHE A 43 -23.84 -2.61 10.36
C PHE A 43 -22.74 -3.67 10.17
N ILE A 44 -21.57 -3.49 10.79
CA ILE A 44 -20.39 -4.34 10.59
C ILE A 44 -20.40 -5.60 11.46
N LYS A 45 -21.16 -5.58 12.57
CA LYS A 45 -21.29 -6.69 13.53
C LYS A 45 -21.45 -8.08 12.90
N PRO A 46 -22.42 -8.35 11.98
CA PRO A 46 -22.60 -9.69 11.43
C PRO A 46 -21.37 -10.20 10.65
N TYR A 47 -20.60 -9.29 10.04
CA TYR A 47 -19.38 -9.65 9.32
C TYR A 47 -18.24 -10.02 10.28
N ARG A 48 -18.13 -9.30 11.41
CA ARG A 48 -17.15 -9.60 12.46
C ARG A 48 -17.47 -10.92 13.16
N GLU A 49 -18.74 -11.16 13.49
CA GLU A 49 -19.18 -12.43 14.11
C GLU A 49 -18.87 -13.63 13.21
N LYS A 50 -19.09 -13.51 11.90
CA LYS A 50 -18.72 -14.55 10.92
C LYS A 50 -17.21 -14.81 10.88
N LEU A 51 -16.39 -13.75 10.91
CA LEU A 51 -14.92 -13.91 10.96
C LEU A 51 -14.49 -14.58 12.27
N GLU A 52 -15.10 -14.20 13.39
CA GLU A 52 -14.81 -14.78 14.70
C GLU A 52 -15.17 -16.27 14.72
N GLU A 53 -16.35 -16.65 14.22
CA GLU A 53 -16.78 -18.05 14.09
C GLU A 53 -15.76 -18.86 13.27
N ILE A 54 -15.33 -18.37 12.11
CA ILE A 54 -14.31 -19.02 11.28
C ILE A 54 -12.99 -19.15 12.06
N SER A 55 -12.58 -18.09 12.76
CA SER A 55 -11.31 -18.04 13.50
C SER A 55 -11.27 -19.05 14.65
N GLN A 56 -12.39 -19.25 15.35
CA GLN A 56 -12.52 -20.25 16.43
C GLN A 56 -12.41 -21.69 15.92
N HIS A 57 -12.78 -21.94 14.66
CA HIS A 57 -12.73 -23.27 14.02
C HIS A 57 -11.43 -23.54 13.26
N LYS A 58 -10.31 -22.92 13.68
CA LYS A 58 -9.00 -23.17 13.08
C LYS A 58 -8.59 -24.64 13.24
N PRO A 59 -8.24 -25.36 12.16
CA PRO A 59 -7.78 -26.74 12.24
C PRO A 59 -6.58 -26.90 13.17
N LYS A 60 -6.60 -27.93 14.01
CA LYS A 60 -5.45 -28.31 14.84
C LYS A 60 -4.45 -29.06 13.97
N ILE A 61 -3.16 -28.82 14.23
CA ILE A 61 -2.05 -29.50 13.58
C ILE A 61 -1.43 -30.43 14.62
N ALA A 62 -1.32 -31.72 14.33
CA ALA A 62 -0.75 -32.68 15.26
C ALA A 62 0.78 -32.53 15.38
N ASP A 63 1.47 -32.37 14.24
CA ASP A 63 2.91 -32.10 14.18
C ASP A 63 3.21 -30.95 13.18
N PRO A 64 3.61 -29.76 13.68
CA PRO A 64 3.99 -28.62 12.84
C PRO A 64 5.18 -28.88 11.90
N SER A 65 5.93 -29.97 12.12
CA SER A 65 7.08 -30.36 11.30
C SER A 65 6.71 -31.35 10.18
N ASN A 66 5.51 -31.97 10.24
CA ASN A 66 5.09 -33.02 9.31
C ASN A 66 3.57 -33.04 9.09
N PHE A 67 3.09 -32.19 8.19
CA PHE A 67 1.67 -32.09 7.84
C PHE A 67 1.21 -33.24 6.94
N THR A 68 0.12 -33.91 7.31
CA THR A 68 -0.64 -34.77 6.40
C THR A 68 -1.29 -33.96 5.27
N ILE A 69 -1.67 -34.63 4.17
CA ILE A 69 -2.38 -33.98 3.06
C ILE A 69 -3.73 -33.43 3.53
N GLU A 70 -4.41 -34.18 4.39
CA GLU A 70 -5.69 -33.82 4.99
C GLU A 70 -5.57 -32.56 5.87
N GLU A 71 -4.58 -32.50 6.76
CA GLU A 71 -4.32 -31.31 7.58
C GLU A 71 -3.97 -30.09 6.73
N ARG A 72 -3.15 -30.27 5.68
CA ARG A 72 -2.79 -29.20 4.75
C ARG A 72 -4.02 -28.64 4.03
N ASN A 73 -4.88 -29.53 3.53
CA ASN A 73 -6.11 -29.14 2.83
C ASN A 73 -7.11 -28.45 3.77
N ALA A 74 -7.26 -28.95 4.99
CA ALA A 74 -8.10 -28.34 6.02
C ALA A 74 -7.60 -26.93 6.35
N TYR A 75 -6.29 -26.76 6.54
CA TYR A 75 -5.68 -25.47 6.84
C TYR A 75 -5.81 -24.50 5.67
N LEU A 76 -5.57 -24.95 4.43
CA LEU A 76 -5.74 -24.12 3.23
C LEU A 76 -7.19 -23.66 3.07
N LYS A 77 -8.16 -24.57 3.29
CA LYS A 77 -9.59 -24.23 3.25
C LYS A 77 -9.94 -23.19 4.31
N HIS A 78 -9.47 -23.38 5.56
CA HIS A 78 -9.66 -22.41 6.64
C HIS A 78 -9.06 -21.05 6.29
N PHE A 79 -7.81 -21.03 5.82
CA PHE A 79 -7.12 -19.82 5.37
C PHE A 79 -7.91 -19.07 4.28
N LEU A 80 -8.44 -19.79 3.28
CA LEU A 80 -9.25 -19.18 2.21
C LEU A 80 -10.58 -18.61 2.74
N LEU A 81 -11.23 -19.29 3.69
CA LEU A 81 -12.45 -18.81 4.33
C LEU A 81 -12.20 -17.56 5.18
N GLU A 82 -11.13 -17.56 5.97
CA GLU A 82 -10.73 -16.42 6.79
C GLU A 82 -10.35 -15.22 5.90
N LYS A 83 -9.60 -15.45 4.83
CA LYS A 83 -9.26 -14.43 3.82
C LYS A 83 -10.53 -13.84 3.18
N LYS A 84 -11.49 -14.70 2.80
CA LYS A 84 -12.78 -14.25 2.25
C LYS A 84 -13.57 -13.42 3.26
N ALA A 85 -13.66 -13.85 4.52
CA ALA A 85 -14.40 -13.12 5.55
C ALA A 85 -13.79 -11.75 5.86
N LYS A 86 -12.45 -11.64 5.86
CA LYS A 86 -11.76 -10.35 5.95
C LYS A 86 -12.12 -9.44 4.77
N ASN A 87 -12.12 -9.97 3.55
CA ASN A 87 -12.54 -9.22 2.36
C ASN A 87 -14.02 -8.79 2.43
N ASP A 88 -14.92 -9.64 2.95
CA ASP A 88 -16.33 -9.31 3.15
C ASP A 88 -16.50 -8.12 4.11
N ILE A 89 -15.72 -8.06 5.21
CA ILE A 89 -15.69 -6.93 6.15
C ILE A 89 -15.26 -5.64 5.44
N GLU A 90 -14.24 -5.72 4.60
CA GLU A 90 -13.77 -4.54 3.85
C GLU A 90 -14.82 -4.04 2.87
N LEU A 91 -15.47 -4.94 2.14
CA LEU A 91 -16.58 -4.59 1.24
C LEU A 91 -17.78 -4.00 2.01
N ALA A 92 -18.06 -4.51 3.21
CA ALA A 92 -19.10 -3.99 4.09
C ALA A 92 -18.77 -2.57 4.55
N LYS A 93 -17.54 -2.30 4.99
CA LYS A 93 -17.09 -0.93 5.32
C LYS A 93 -17.33 0.03 4.15
N PHE A 94 -16.97 -0.37 2.93
CA PHE A 94 -17.23 0.43 1.73
C PHE A 94 -18.72 0.63 1.43
N THR A 95 -19.53 -0.40 1.63
CA THR A 95 -20.99 -0.31 1.46
C THR A 95 -21.58 0.71 2.44
N PHE A 96 -21.16 0.66 3.70
CA PHE A 96 -21.56 1.63 4.71
C PHE A 96 -21.14 3.05 4.34
N ILE A 97 -19.89 3.23 3.90
CA ILE A 97 -19.37 4.52 3.42
C ILE A 97 -20.25 5.09 2.29
N LYS A 98 -20.62 4.25 1.31
CA LYS A 98 -21.47 4.65 0.17
C LYS A 98 -22.91 4.98 0.58
N GLN A 99 -23.46 4.29 1.58
CA GLN A 99 -24.83 4.53 2.05
C GLN A 99 -24.91 5.75 2.97
N ASN A 100 -23.81 6.10 3.66
CA ASN A 100 -23.79 7.11 4.72
C ASN A 100 -22.76 8.23 4.43
N LYS A 101 -22.73 8.72 3.19
CA LYS A 101 -21.70 9.64 2.68
C LYS A 101 -21.55 10.95 3.47
N ASN A 102 -22.63 11.39 4.13
CA ASN A 102 -22.67 12.63 4.91
C ASN A 102 -22.35 12.42 6.41
N SER A 103 -22.09 11.19 6.85
CA SER A 103 -21.75 10.90 8.25
C SER A 103 -20.30 11.30 8.55
N SER A 104 -20.08 11.98 9.68
CA SER A 104 -18.74 12.32 10.16
C SER A 104 -17.89 11.07 10.48
N TYR A 105 -18.54 9.94 10.78
CA TYR A 105 -17.87 8.66 11.00
C TYR A 105 -17.38 8.02 9.69
N THR A 106 -18.12 8.16 8.60
CA THR A 106 -17.68 7.75 7.25
C THR A 106 -16.35 8.39 6.86
N GLN A 107 -16.13 9.66 7.25
CA GLN A 107 -14.85 10.36 7.03
C GLN A 107 -13.70 9.78 7.87
N VAL A 108 -13.98 9.15 9.02
CA VAL A 108 -12.99 8.44 9.85
C VAL A 108 -12.60 7.12 9.19
N LEU A 109 -13.57 6.31 8.75
CA LEU A 109 -13.31 5.03 8.07
C LEU A 109 -12.46 5.20 6.81
N VAL A 110 -12.69 6.28 6.07
CA VAL A 110 -11.89 6.60 4.88
C VAL A 110 -10.46 7.00 5.26
N ALA A 111 -10.30 7.76 6.35
CA ALA A 111 -8.96 8.10 6.85
C ALA A 111 -8.21 6.88 7.40
N GLU A 112 -8.90 5.93 8.02
CA GLU A 112 -8.33 4.64 8.43
C GLU A 112 -7.87 3.84 7.21
N LYS A 113 -8.67 3.79 6.14
CA LYS A 113 -8.30 3.13 4.89
C LYS A 113 -7.06 3.72 4.22
N LEU A 114 -6.84 5.02 4.38
CA LEU A 114 -5.64 5.69 3.89
C LEU A 114 -4.39 5.38 4.71
N ASN A 115 -4.56 4.91 5.95
CA ASN A 115 -3.45 4.51 6.82
C ASN A 115 -3.10 3.01 6.72
N ASP A 116 -3.99 2.19 6.15
CA ASP A 116 -3.75 0.76 5.89
C ASP A 116 -2.90 0.53 4.62
N ILE A 117 -2.26 -0.64 4.54
CA ILE A 117 -1.52 -1.11 3.36
C ILE A 117 -2.49 -1.12 2.16
N PHE A 118 -2.30 -0.16 1.26
CA PHE A 118 -3.17 0.04 0.12
C PHE A 118 -2.95 -1.02 -0.98
N GLU A 119 -4.00 -1.75 -1.33
CA GLU A 119 -4.06 -2.62 -2.52
C GLU A 119 -4.65 -1.86 -3.72
N GLU A 120 -4.18 -2.16 -4.93
CA GLU A 120 -4.63 -1.55 -6.20
C GLU A 120 -6.17 -1.49 -6.34
N VAL A 121 -6.86 -2.53 -5.88
CA VAL A 121 -8.33 -2.69 -5.95
C VAL A 121 -9.06 -1.59 -5.16
N ASN A 122 -8.41 -0.97 -4.19
CA ASN A 122 -9.00 0.09 -3.38
C ASN A 122 -8.93 1.48 -4.05
N TYR A 123 -8.19 1.65 -5.16
CA TYR A 123 -8.01 2.96 -5.80
C TYR A 123 -9.32 3.52 -6.36
N ASP A 124 -9.92 2.83 -7.32
CA ASP A 124 -11.09 3.31 -8.05
C ASP A 124 -12.25 3.60 -7.09
N LEU A 125 -12.33 2.82 -6.00
CA LEU A 125 -13.33 2.98 -4.96
C LEU A 125 -13.06 4.20 -4.07
N LEU A 126 -11.81 4.44 -3.67
CA LEU A 126 -11.45 5.66 -2.93
C LEU A 126 -11.58 6.91 -3.79
N GLU A 127 -11.27 6.83 -5.08
CA GLU A 127 -11.44 7.94 -6.02
C GLU A 127 -12.93 8.27 -6.21
N ALA A 128 -13.77 7.26 -6.47
CA ALA A 128 -15.21 7.44 -6.56
C ALA A 128 -15.78 8.06 -5.28
N PHE A 129 -15.36 7.56 -4.11
CA PHE A 129 -15.75 8.13 -2.83
C PHE A 129 -15.31 9.59 -2.67
N TYR A 130 -14.04 9.89 -2.96
CA TYR A 130 -13.50 11.25 -2.88
C TYR A 130 -14.28 12.21 -3.77
N ASN A 131 -14.63 11.78 -4.99
CA ASN A 131 -15.39 12.59 -5.94
C ASN A 131 -16.79 12.96 -5.42
N GLU A 132 -17.41 12.07 -4.64
CA GLU A 132 -18.71 12.28 -4.03
C GLU A 132 -18.68 13.13 -2.74
N LEU A 133 -17.50 13.40 -2.16
CA LEU A 133 -17.39 14.28 -1.00
C LEU A 133 -17.83 15.72 -1.32
N ASN A 134 -18.54 16.33 -0.36
CA ASN A 134 -18.87 17.76 -0.41
C ASN A 134 -17.61 18.64 -0.25
N GLN A 135 -17.72 19.93 -0.55
CA GLN A 135 -16.59 20.86 -0.50
C GLN A 135 -16.01 21.07 0.90
N HIS A 136 -16.84 21.04 1.95
CA HIS A 136 -16.37 21.14 3.32
C HIS A 136 -15.42 19.98 3.64
N ASP A 137 -15.78 18.76 3.25
CA ASP A 137 -15.02 17.55 3.55
C ASP A 137 -13.76 17.42 2.70
N LYS A 138 -13.83 17.78 1.41
CA LYS A 138 -12.64 17.90 0.54
C LYS A 138 -11.61 18.89 1.08
N ASN A 139 -12.06 19.97 1.71
CA ASN A 139 -11.19 21.01 2.28
C ASN A 139 -10.66 20.70 3.69
N SER A 140 -11.22 19.68 4.36
CA SER A 140 -10.69 19.17 5.63
C SER A 140 -9.26 18.65 5.48
N GLU A 141 -8.51 18.55 6.58
CA GLU A 141 -7.16 17.98 6.57
C GLU A 141 -7.15 16.55 6.00
N LYS A 142 -8.16 15.74 6.36
CA LYS A 142 -8.32 14.36 5.89
C LYS A 142 -8.65 14.31 4.39
N GLY A 143 -9.55 15.17 3.93
CA GLY A 143 -9.90 15.28 2.50
C GLY A 143 -8.70 15.68 1.65
N LYS A 144 -7.88 16.63 2.11
CA LYS A 144 -6.63 17.03 1.44
C LYS A 144 -5.60 15.89 1.40
N LYS A 145 -5.46 15.13 2.50
CA LYS A 145 -4.58 13.94 2.53
C LYS A 145 -5.04 12.87 1.54
N LEU A 146 -6.34 12.58 1.47
CA LEU A 146 -6.93 11.67 0.48
C LEU A 146 -6.67 12.15 -0.95
N ALA A 147 -6.86 13.44 -1.22
CA ALA A 147 -6.61 14.02 -2.54
C ALA A 147 -5.15 13.87 -2.97
N SER A 148 -4.21 14.16 -2.06
CA SER A 148 -2.77 13.99 -2.32
C SER A 148 -2.44 12.53 -2.58
N PHE A 149 -2.96 11.63 -1.74
CA PHE A 149 -2.80 10.19 -1.91
C PHE A 149 -3.30 9.70 -3.27
N LEU A 150 -4.53 10.07 -3.66
CA LEU A 150 -5.12 9.67 -4.94
C LEU A 150 -4.30 10.18 -6.12
N LYS A 151 -3.87 11.44 -6.09
CA LYS A 151 -3.04 12.04 -7.13
C LYS A 151 -1.68 11.37 -7.24
N GLU A 152 -1.02 11.10 -6.12
CA GLU A 152 0.30 10.46 -6.10
C GLU A 152 0.23 9.00 -6.54
N TYR A 153 -0.80 8.27 -6.09
CA TYR A 153 -0.97 6.86 -6.45
C TYR A 153 -1.40 6.68 -7.91
N GLU A 154 -2.17 7.62 -8.48
CA GLU A 154 -2.54 7.63 -9.90
C GLU A 154 -1.32 7.51 -10.83
N GLN A 155 -0.19 8.08 -10.44
CA GLN A 155 1.02 8.05 -11.25
C GLN A 155 1.70 6.69 -11.28
N ILE A 156 1.39 5.81 -10.33
CA ILE A 156 2.01 4.49 -10.16
C ILE A 156 1.00 3.33 -10.19
N ARG A 157 -0.24 3.57 -10.62
CA ARG A 157 -1.25 2.54 -10.85
C ARG A 157 -0.95 1.71 -12.11
N ILE A 158 -1.54 0.52 -12.19
CA ILE A 158 -1.56 -0.28 -13.41
C ILE A 158 -2.18 0.56 -14.54
N GLY A 159 -1.50 0.62 -15.68
CA GLY A 159 -1.83 1.47 -16.82
C GLY A 159 -1.06 2.79 -16.86
N SER A 160 -0.47 3.23 -15.75
CA SER A 160 0.35 4.45 -15.72
C SER A 160 1.77 4.22 -16.21
N LYS A 161 2.37 5.26 -16.78
CA LYS A 161 3.78 5.24 -17.18
C LYS A 161 4.67 5.62 -16.01
N VAL A 162 5.64 4.77 -15.71
CA VAL A 162 6.68 5.08 -14.73
C VAL A 162 7.55 6.22 -15.23
N ALA A 163 7.93 7.14 -14.34
CA ALA A 163 8.93 8.14 -14.62
C ALA A 163 10.27 7.46 -14.94
N ASP A 164 11.02 8.04 -15.86
CA ASP A 164 12.39 7.61 -16.09
C ASP A 164 13.25 8.03 -14.89
N PHE A 165 14.15 7.15 -14.46
CA PHE A 165 15.04 7.39 -13.33
C PHE A 165 16.43 6.87 -13.64
N SER A 166 17.43 7.42 -12.95
CA SER A 166 18.82 6.98 -13.05
C SER A 166 19.38 6.65 -11.68
N LEU A 167 20.04 5.51 -11.59
CA LEU A 167 20.77 5.06 -10.41
C LEU A 167 22.11 4.43 -10.81
N PRO A 168 23.14 4.47 -9.94
CA PRO A 168 24.40 3.82 -10.23
C PRO A 168 24.26 2.30 -10.11
N ASP A 169 24.96 1.58 -11.01
CA ASP A 169 25.13 0.13 -10.93
C ASP A 169 26.25 -0.28 -9.96
N VAL A 170 26.50 -1.59 -9.85
CA VAL A 170 27.59 -2.15 -9.04
C VAL A 170 28.99 -1.65 -9.43
N ASN A 171 29.14 -1.06 -10.63
CA ASN A 171 30.39 -0.45 -11.11
C ASN A 171 30.35 1.09 -10.99
N LYS A 172 29.41 1.65 -10.23
CA LYS A 172 29.19 3.09 -10.02
C LYS A 172 28.85 3.85 -11.31
N LYS A 173 28.42 3.15 -12.36
CA LYS A 173 28.01 3.77 -13.63
C LYS A 173 26.52 4.08 -13.59
N GLN A 174 26.16 5.30 -13.94
CA GLN A 174 24.76 5.71 -14.00
C GLN A 174 23.99 4.98 -15.09
N LYS A 175 22.87 4.35 -14.71
CA LYS A 175 21.97 3.60 -15.59
C LYS A 175 20.57 4.17 -15.53
N THR A 176 20.03 4.49 -16.70
CA THR A 176 18.71 5.09 -16.86
C THR A 176 17.68 4.03 -17.22
N LEU A 177 16.57 3.91 -16.48
CA LEU A 177 15.56 2.85 -16.64
C LEU A 177 15.16 2.64 -18.10
N TYR A 178 14.79 3.70 -18.81
CA TYR A 178 14.21 3.59 -20.16
C TYR A 178 15.21 3.02 -21.18
N LYS A 179 16.52 3.12 -20.92
CA LYS A 179 17.57 2.51 -21.77
C LYS A 179 17.68 0.99 -21.59
N TYR A 180 17.10 0.43 -20.52
CA TYR A 180 17.20 -0.98 -20.16
C TYR A 180 15.85 -1.71 -20.22
N LEU A 181 14.78 -1.04 -20.68
CA LEU A 181 13.48 -1.68 -20.85
C LEU A 181 13.54 -2.80 -21.89
N GLY A 182 13.05 -3.97 -21.51
CA GLY A 182 12.80 -5.11 -22.40
C GLY A 182 11.40 -5.07 -23.04
N LYS A 183 10.99 -6.21 -23.62
CA LYS A 183 9.58 -6.42 -23.99
C LYS A 183 8.68 -6.26 -22.76
N TYR A 184 9.14 -6.85 -21.66
CA TYR A 184 8.65 -6.64 -20.30
C TYR A 184 9.84 -6.51 -19.36
N THR A 185 9.71 -5.64 -18.37
CA THR A 185 10.77 -5.39 -17.39
C THR A 185 10.19 -5.51 -15.99
N ILE A 186 10.85 -6.30 -15.15
CA ILE A 186 10.56 -6.40 -13.72
C ILE A 186 11.48 -5.41 -12.99
N ILE A 187 10.91 -4.49 -12.22
CA ILE A 187 11.62 -3.65 -11.26
C ILE A 187 11.41 -4.31 -9.88
N ASP A 188 12.48 -4.80 -9.28
CA ASP A 188 12.47 -5.58 -8.05
C ASP A 188 13.17 -4.82 -6.93
N PHE A 189 12.40 -4.36 -5.94
CA PHE A 189 12.93 -3.71 -4.75
C PHE A 189 13.27 -4.76 -3.70
N TRP A 190 14.55 -4.86 -3.36
CA TRP A 190 15.09 -5.93 -2.53
C TRP A 190 16.27 -5.43 -1.69
N ALA A 191 16.82 -6.29 -0.83
CA ALA A 191 18.07 -6.03 -0.12
C ALA A 191 18.78 -7.33 0.26
N SER A 192 20.10 -7.28 0.46
CA SER A 192 20.90 -8.44 0.87
C SER A 192 20.43 -9.08 2.18
N TRP A 193 19.92 -8.25 3.09
CA TRP A 193 19.44 -8.61 4.43
C TRP A 193 17.95 -9.00 4.46
N CYS A 194 17.23 -8.88 3.34
CA CYS A 194 15.81 -9.20 3.26
C CYS A 194 15.59 -10.71 3.08
N GLY A 195 15.37 -11.44 4.17
CA GLY A 195 15.12 -12.89 4.14
C GLY A 195 14.07 -13.34 3.12
N PRO A 196 12.85 -12.76 3.12
CA PRO A 196 11.82 -13.10 2.13
C PRO A 196 12.22 -12.82 0.68
N CYS A 197 12.98 -11.76 0.42
CA CYS A 197 13.50 -11.47 -0.93
C CYS A 197 14.46 -12.58 -1.38
N ARG A 198 15.41 -12.96 -0.50
CA ARG A 198 16.40 -14.01 -0.75
C ARG A 198 15.75 -15.39 -0.98
N GLN A 199 14.63 -15.66 -0.32
CA GLN A 199 13.83 -16.88 -0.53
C GLN A 199 13.14 -16.91 -1.90
N GLU A 200 12.78 -15.75 -2.45
CA GLU A 200 12.14 -15.65 -3.78
C GLU A 200 13.16 -15.63 -4.93
N ASN A 201 14.40 -15.23 -4.68
CA ASN A 201 15.46 -15.12 -5.69
C ASN A 201 15.64 -16.38 -6.57
N PRO A 202 15.61 -17.63 -6.05
CA PRO A 202 15.65 -18.83 -6.89
C PRO A 202 14.53 -18.90 -7.93
N ASN A 203 13.30 -18.51 -7.56
CA ASN A 203 12.16 -18.45 -8.47
C ASN A 203 12.38 -17.39 -9.55
N THR A 204 12.83 -16.20 -9.15
CA THR A 204 13.16 -15.10 -10.08
C THR A 204 14.28 -15.47 -11.05
N VAL A 205 15.32 -16.17 -10.60
CA VAL A 205 16.41 -16.67 -11.45
C VAL A 205 15.91 -17.68 -12.48
N ALA A 206 15.09 -18.65 -12.05
CA ALA A 206 14.49 -19.62 -12.96
C ALA A 206 13.64 -18.93 -14.04
N LEU A 207 12.81 -17.97 -13.62
CA LEU A 207 11.96 -17.18 -14.51
C LEU A 207 12.77 -16.34 -15.50
N TYR A 208 13.82 -15.66 -15.03
CA TYR A 208 14.72 -14.89 -15.87
C TYR A 208 15.39 -15.77 -16.92
N ASN A 209 15.93 -16.93 -16.52
CA ASN A 209 16.57 -17.84 -17.47
C ASN A 209 15.61 -18.34 -18.55
N LYS A 210 14.33 -18.59 -18.21
CA LYS A 210 13.29 -19.02 -19.16
C LYS A 210 12.95 -17.94 -20.20
N TYR A 211 12.99 -16.65 -19.83
CA TYR A 211 12.45 -15.56 -20.66
C TYR A 211 13.43 -14.46 -21.09
N LYS A 212 14.67 -14.44 -20.58
CA LYS A 212 15.65 -13.38 -20.91
C LYS A 212 15.90 -13.25 -22.41
N ASN A 213 15.99 -14.38 -23.12
CA ASN A 213 16.20 -14.42 -24.56
C ASN A 213 14.93 -14.07 -25.37
N LYS A 214 13.77 -14.05 -24.72
CA LYS A 214 12.49 -13.63 -25.31
C LYS A 214 12.20 -12.14 -25.06
N GLY A 215 13.09 -11.45 -24.34
CA GLY A 215 12.97 -10.02 -24.06
C GLY A 215 12.53 -9.67 -22.64
N LEU A 216 12.51 -10.62 -21.70
CA LEU A 216 12.36 -10.28 -20.28
C LEU A 216 13.64 -9.62 -19.76
N LYS A 217 13.48 -8.47 -19.09
CA LYS A 217 14.53 -7.81 -18.32
C LYS A 217 14.13 -7.76 -16.85
N ILE A 218 15.12 -7.74 -15.97
CA ILE A 218 14.93 -7.49 -14.55
C ILE A 218 15.93 -6.40 -14.14
N ILE A 219 15.48 -5.48 -13.31
CA ILE A 219 16.27 -4.43 -12.70
C ILE A 219 16.03 -4.52 -11.20
N GLY A 220 17.05 -4.94 -10.46
CA GLY A 220 17.00 -4.97 -9.00
C GLY A 220 17.38 -3.61 -8.43
N VAL A 221 16.48 -2.96 -7.70
CA VAL A 221 16.75 -1.74 -6.94
C VAL A 221 17.03 -2.14 -5.49
N SER A 222 18.27 -2.00 -5.04
CA SER A 222 18.68 -2.43 -3.70
C SER A 222 18.51 -1.34 -2.65
N LEU A 223 18.00 -1.74 -1.48
CA LEU A 223 17.92 -0.98 -0.24
C LEU A 223 19.06 -1.34 0.73
N ASP A 224 20.17 -1.86 0.22
CA ASP A 224 21.39 -2.00 1.00
C ASP A 224 22.00 -0.63 1.32
N THR A 225 22.80 -0.58 2.39
CA THR A 225 23.68 0.56 2.73
C THR A 225 25.15 0.16 2.72
N ASP A 226 25.43 -1.12 2.46
CA ASP A 226 26.75 -1.75 2.49
C ASP A 226 27.00 -2.36 1.11
N GLU A 227 27.91 -1.76 0.36
CA GLU A 227 28.25 -2.15 -1.02
C GLU A 227 28.70 -3.61 -1.10
N GLN A 228 29.50 -4.06 -0.14
CA GLN A 228 30.09 -5.39 -0.16
C GLN A 228 29.04 -6.47 0.11
N LYS A 229 28.14 -6.26 1.08
CA LYS A 229 27.03 -7.19 1.34
C LYS A 229 26.08 -7.29 0.15
N TRP A 230 25.80 -6.16 -0.49
CA TRP A 230 24.98 -6.11 -1.69
C TRP A 230 25.58 -6.93 -2.83
N ILE A 231 26.84 -6.69 -3.17
CA ILE A 231 27.56 -7.42 -4.24
C ILE A 231 27.66 -8.91 -3.91
N THR A 232 28.04 -9.25 -2.67
CA THR A 232 28.14 -10.65 -2.22
C THR A 232 26.79 -11.38 -2.35
N ALA A 233 25.68 -10.70 -2.05
CA ALA A 233 24.36 -11.28 -2.19
C ALA A 233 23.97 -11.52 -3.66
N ILE A 234 24.28 -10.57 -4.55
CA ILE A 234 24.08 -10.70 -6.01
C ILE A 234 24.80 -11.96 -6.52
N GLU A 235 26.07 -12.12 -6.16
CA GLU A 235 26.90 -13.25 -6.59
C GLU A 235 26.39 -14.57 -6.03
N LYS A 236 26.13 -14.62 -4.72
CA LYS A 236 25.69 -15.84 -4.03
C LYS A 236 24.35 -16.35 -4.56
N ASP A 237 23.44 -15.44 -4.89
CA ASP A 237 22.11 -15.80 -5.41
C ASP A 237 22.06 -15.88 -6.93
N LYS A 238 23.18 -15.60 -7.62
CA LYS A 238 23.29 -15.67 -9.08
C LYS A 238 22.29 -14.74 -9.78
N LEU A 239 22.15 -13.52 -9.26
CA LEU A 239 21.26 -12.49 -9.81
C LEU A 239 21.93 -11.85 -11.03
N MET A 240 21.77 -12.48 -12.20
CA MET A 240 22.51 -12.14 -13.43
C MET A 240 21.94 -10.94 -14.21
N TRP A 241 21.22 -10.04 -13.54
CA TRP A 241 20.57 -8.90 -14.18
C TRP A 241 21.12 -7.58 -13.64
N LEU A 242 20.56 -6.46 -14.11
CA LEU A 242 21.06 -5.15 -13.72
C LEU A 242 20.66 -4.86 -12.27
N HIS A 243 21.63 -4.50 -11.44
CA HIS A 243 21.39 -4.08 -10.06
C HIS A 243 21.81 -2.63 -9.86
N LEU A 244 20.93 -1.85 -9.24
CA LEU A 244 21.07 -0.41 -9.04
C LEU A 244 20.85 -0.06 -7.56
N SER A 245 21.62 0.89 -7.03
CA SER A 245 21.40 1.41 -5.66
C SER A 245 22.23 2.67 -5.41
N ASN A 246 21.67 3.66 -4.71
CA ASN A 246 22.46 4.75 -4.11
C ASN A 246 23.09 4.36 -2.76
N LEU A 247 22.86 3.14 -2.28
CA LEU A 247 23.29 2.65 -0.96
C LEU A 247 22.74 3.48 0.21
N THR A 248 21.54 4.04 0.05
CA THR A 248 20.89 4.90 1.05
C THR A 248 19.81 4.17 1.86
N GLY A 249 19.62 2.87 1.62
CA GLY A 249 18.58 2.05 2.26
C GLY A 249 17.18 2.65 2.08
N TRP A 250 16.41 2.70 3.18
CA TRP A 250 15.06 3.26 3.19
C TRP A 250 14.96 4.75 2.86
N LYS A 251 16.09 5.47 2.75
CA LYS A 251 16.12 6.87 2.33
C LYS A 251 16.18 7.04 0.80
N GLU A 252 16.20 5.94 0.04
CA GLU A 252 16.20 5.99 -1.43
C GLU A 252 14.92 6.69 -1.96
N PRO A 253 15.06 7.81 -2.70
CA PRO A 253 13.91 8.57 -3.22
C PRO A 253 12.92 7.74 -4.05
N LEU A 254 13.39 6.71 -4.77
CA LEU A 254 12.49 5.86 -5.55
C LEU A 254 11.48 5.10 -4.68
N LEU A 255 11.77 4.83 -3.41
CA LEU A 255 10.82 4.16 -2.52
C LEU A 255 9.60 5.04 -2.26
N GLN A 256 9.80 6.35 -2.11
CA GLN A 256 8.70 7.30 -1.96
C GLN A 256 7.90 7.42 -3.26
N TYR A 257 8.57 7.45 -4.41
CA TYR A 257 7.92 7.54 -5.71
C TYR A 257 7.03 6.31 -5.98
N PHE A 258 7.55 5.11 -5.76
CA PHE A 258 6.81 3.85 -5.96
C PHE A 258 5.97 3.41 -4.75
N LYS A 259 5.88 4.23 -3.69
CA LYS A 259 5.18 3.93 -2.43
C LYS A 259 5.59 2.57 -1.84
N VAL A 260 6.88 2.28 -1.86
CA VAL A 260 7.46 1.06 -1.30
C VAL A 260 7.60 1.22 0.21
N THR A 261 6.70 0.57 0.96
CA THR A 261 6.71 0.56 2.44
C THR A 261 7.22 -0.76 3.02
N ALA A 262 7.35 -1.79 2.19
CA ALA A 262 7.87 -3.10 2.53
C ALA A 262 8.57 -3.72 1.30
N ILE A 263 9.51 -4.64 1.56
CA ILE A 263 10.17 -5.45 0.53
C ILE A 263 10.01 -6.95 0.85
N PRO A 264 9.95 -7.84 -0.15
CA PRO A 264 10.09 -7.58 -1.58
C PRO A 264 8.90 -6.81 -2.16
N LYS A 265 9.17 -5.92 -3.11
CA LYS A 265 8.14 -5.20 -3.89
C LYS A 265 8.52 -5.29 -5.36
N LEU A 266 7.58 -5.76 -6.18
CA LEU A 266 7.81 -6.01 -7.59
C LEU A 266 6.85 -5.18 -8.44
N ILE A 267 7.38 -4.56 -9.49
CA ILE A 267 6.59 -3.82 -10.49
C ILE A 267 6.97 -4.34 -11.87
N ILE A 268 5.98 -4.70 -12.68
CA ILE A 268 6.18 -5.12 -14.07
C ILE A 268 5.75 -3.99 -14.99
N VAL A 269 6.64 -3.60 -15.90
CA VAL A 269 6.36 -2.61 -16.93
C VAL A 269 6.53 -3.18 -18.34
N ASP A 270 5.80 -2.61 -19.31
CA ASP A 270 5.99 -2.90 -20.73
C ASP A 270 7.16 -2.09 -21.35
N LYS A 271 7.41 -2.29 -22.65
CA LYS A 271 8.44 -1.57 -23.41
C LYS A 271 8.30 -0.04 -23.46
N LYS A 272 7.13 0.51 -23.09
CA LYS A 272 6.84 1.95 -23.03
C LYS A 272 6.95 2.49 -21.60
N GLY A 273 7.32 1.66 -20.63
CA GLY A 273 7.33 2.00 -19.21
C GLY A 273 5.94 1.97 -18.56
N THR A 274 4.94 1.39 -19.22
CA THR A 274 3.58 1.28 -18.66
C THR A 274 3.53 0.16 -17.64
N ILE A 275 3.04 0.43 -16.42
CA ILE A 275 2.85 -0.58 -15.37
C ILE A 275 1.75 -1.54 -15.80
N ILE A 276 2.03 -2.84 -15.79
CA ILE A 276 1.07 -3.89 -16.21
C ILE A 276 0.74 -4.88 -15.09
N ALA A 277 1.54 -4.90 -14.02
CA ALA A 277 1.30 -5.67 -12.81
C ALA A 277 2.20 -5.19 -11.68
N LYS A 278 1.79 -5.45 -10.44
CA LYS A 278 2.54 -5.15 -9.21
C LYS A 278 2.34 -6.26 -8.20
N ASP A 279 3.24 -6.35 -7.22
CA ASP A 279 3.06 -7.14 -5.99
C ASP A 279 2.87 -8.65 -6.19
N LEU A 280 3.39 -9.19 -7.29
CA LEU A 280 3.35 -10.62 -7.58
C LEU A 280 4.60 -11.33 -7.06
N LYS A 281 4.43 -12.58 -6.60
CA LYS A 281 5.49 -13.46 -6.10
C LYS A 281 5.18 -14.93 -6.39
N GLY A 282 6.18 -15.79 -6.37
CA GLY A 282 6.04 -17.24 -6.53
C GLY A 282 5.26 -17.61 -7.79
N GLU A 283 4.26 -18.48 -7.63
CA GLU A 283 3.44 -18.98 -8.74
C GLU A 283 2.65 -17.88 -9.46
N GLU A 284 2.21 -16.84 -8.75
CA GLU A 284 1.45 -15.73 -9.36
C GLU A 284 2.34 -14.92 -10.31
N LEU A 285 3.59 -14.66 -9.91
CA LEU A 285 4.58 -14.01 -10.76
C LEU A 285 4.90 -14.86 -11.99
N ALA A 286 5.17 -16.15 -11.78
CA ALA A 286 5.48 -17.08 -12.87
C ALA A 286 4.34 -17.16 -13.88
N LYS A 287 3.11 -17.34 -13.40
CA LYS A 287 1.90 -17.37 -14.24
C LYS A 287 1.73 -16.08 -15.02
N LYS A 288 1.89 -14.92 -14.37
CA LYS A 288 1.76 -13.63 -15.05
C LYS A 288 2.78 -13.46 -16.17
N ILE A 289 4.04 -13.79 -15.93
CA ILE A 289 5.07 -13.72 -16.97
C ILE A 289 4.80 -14.72 -18.09
N ASP A 290 4.39 -15.96 -17.76
CA ASP A 290 3.98 -16.94 -18.76
C ASP A 290 2.84 -16.40 -19.64
N GLU A 291 1.79 -15.81 -19.06
CA GLU A 291 0.70 -15.17 -19.80
C GLU A 291 1.18 -14.05 -20.73
N LEU A 292 2.08 -13.19 -20.26
CA LEU A 292 2.62 -12.06 -21.03
C LEU A 292 3.45 -12.51 -22.24
N PHE A 293 4.14 -13.64 -22.15
CA PHE A 293 4.96 -14.17 -23.25
C PHE A 293 4.27 -15.22 -24.11
N THR A 294 3.08 -15.69 -23.74
CA THR A 294 2.27 -16.65 -24.52
C THR A 294 1.11 -16.01 -25.28
N LYS A 295 0.60 -14.85 -24.83
CA LYS A 295 -0.35 -14.05 -25.62
C LYS A 295 0.32 -13.58 -26.92
N LYS A 296 -0.22 -14.03 -28.06
CA LYS A 296 0.15 -13.63 -29.41
C LYS A 296 -0.31 -12.20 -29.70
#